data_AF-A0A0B4L1K7-F1
#
_entry.id   AF-A0A0B4L1K7-F1
#
_cell.length_a   1.000
_cell.length_b   1.000
_cell.length_c   1.000
_cell.angle_alpha   90.00
_cell.angle_beta   90.00
_cell.angle_gamma   90.00
#
_symmetry.space_group_name_H-M   'P 1'
#
loop_
_entity.id
_entity.type
_entity.pdbx_description
1 polymer ?
#
loop_
_entity_poly.entity_id
_entity_poly.type
_entity_poly.pdbx_seq_one_letter_code
_entity_poly.pdbx_strand_id
1 'polypeptide(L)'
;DYKEWLGKKEYPLIKKIVDIWSKIVNCRVMIWYKYFRGDKEEQGMPINPEWQNWMQDLKNEWSRYNAYIHKERNKWFQKKEEEFHKFIEDFQFKWMHYNKELLEDHSFDVYKKSLKWQDSKWIKWIEKDGESIMMMDMEKWIDKVKSEYDLWLLKDWEQWKTNKIMDWLLSEKKCDQYQYWLKWEYSNEKTSLRKERIDWYKWKKIRQSEAKEWQKWVREKDQALLEVKNAIWLNWKEDKKNIFFSMLHHFINNWIAKKQWNVWARDIHRELSET
;
A
#
# COMPACT_ATOMS: atom_id res chain seq x y z
N ASP A 1 -9.68 3.77 4.92
CA ASP A 1 -10.06 3.41 3.54
C ASP A 1 -9.15 2.44 2.79
N TYR A 2 -9.08 1.17 3.23
CA TYR A 2 -8.42 0.11 2.45
C TYR A 2 -9.30 -0.43 1.32
N LYS A 3 -10.63 -0.35 1.49
CA LYS A 3 -11.63 -0.76 0.51
C LYS A 3 -11.81 0.25 -0.62
N GLU A 4 -11.62 1.54 -0.34
CA GLU A 4 -11.85 2.63 -1.28
C GLU A 4 -10.79 2.69 -2.39
N TRP A 5 -9.58 2.17 -2.11
CA TRP A 5 -8.46 2.19 -3.06
C TRP A 5 -8.44 0.97 -4.01
N LEU A 6 -8.92 -0.19 -3.55
CA LEU A 6 -9.12 -1.39 -4.39
C LEU A 6 -10.11 -1.17 -5.55
N GLY A 7 -11.03 -0.20 -5.40
CA GLY A 7 -12.06 0.09 -6.41
C GLY A 7 -11.56 0.79 -7.68
N LYS A 8 -10.32 1.30 -7.75
CA LYS A 8 -9.91 2.19 -8.85
C LYS A 8 -9.14 1.53 -10.00
N LYS A 9 -8.64 0.30 -9.89
CA LYS A 9 -8.10 -0.49 -11.03
C LYS A 9 -8.36 -1.98 -10.84
N GLU A 10 -9.59 -2.38 -11.13
CA GLU A 10 -10.04 -3.77 -11.06
C GLU A 10 -9.68 -4.54 -12.34
N TYR A 11 -8.84 -5.57 -12.23
CA TYR A 11 -8.69 -6.58 -13.27
C TYR A 11 -9.91 -7.54 -13.23
N PRO A 12 -10.62 -7.77 -14.36
CA PRO A 12 -11.88 -8.52 -14.38
C PRO A 12 -11.80 -9.95 -13.82
N LEU A 13 -10.64 -10.61 -13.98
CA LEU A 13 -10.38 -11.96 -13.47
C LEU A 13 -10.20 -11.97 -11.94
N ILE A 14 -9.47 -11.00 -11.41
CA ILE A 14 -9.25 -10.84 -9.96
C ILE A 14 -10.58 -10.53 -9.27
N LYS A 15 -11.43 -9.70 -9.88
CA LYS A 15 -12.80 -9.43 -9.37
C LYS A 15 -13.66 -10.69 -9.30
N LYS A 16 -13.68 -11.51 -10.35
CA LYS A 16 -14.44 -12.78 -10.36
C LYS A 16 -13.97 -13.76 -9.29
N ILE A 17 -12.65 -13.83 -9.06
CA ILE A 17 -12.06 -14.77 -8.09
C ILE A 17 -12.26 -14.26 -6.66
N VAL A 18 -12.09 -12.96 -6.41
CA VAL A 18 -12.44 -12.32 -5.14
C VAL A 18 -13.93 -12.43 -4.86
N ASP A 19 -14.80 -12.36 -5.88
CA ASP A 19 -16.24 -12.60 -5.74
C ASP A 19 -16.57 -14.06 -5.41
N ILE A 20 -15.86 -15.03 -5.98
CA ILE A 20 -16.02 -16.45 -5.62
C ILE A 20 -15.56 -16.67 -4.18
N TRP A 21 -14.43 -16.09 -3.79
CA TRP A 21 -13.90 -16.17 -2.44
C TRP A 21 -14.79 -15.44 -1.41
N SER A 22 -15.33 -14.28 -1.77
CA SER A 22 -16.27 -13.52 -0.93
C SER A 22 -17.62 -14.22 -0.81
N LYS A 23 -18.11 -14.90 -1.86
CA LYS A 23 -19.30 -15.77 -1.80
C LYS A 23 -19.09 -16.99 -0.90
N ILE A 24 -17.89 -17.58 -0.90
CA ILE A 24 -17.52 -18.66 0.04
C ILE A 24 -17.48 -18.13 1.48
N VAL A 25 -17.01 -16.91 1.71
CA VAL A 25 -16.95 -16.25 3.03
C VAL A 25 -18.32 -15.72 3.51
N ASN A 26 -19.21 -15.30 2.60
CA ASN A 26 -20.55 -14.77 2.88
C ASN A 26 -21.64 -15.83 3.07
N CYS A 27 -21.29 -17.11 3.14
CA CYS A 27 -22.17 -18.16 3.69
C CYS A 27 -22.39 -18.05 5.22
N ARG A 28 -22.16 -16.86 5.82
CA ARG A 28 -22.39 -16.57 7.24
C ARG A 28 -23.88 -16.58 7.60
N VAL A 29 -24.76 -16.08 6.73
CA VAL A 29 -26.18 -15.83 7.09
C VAL A 29 -27.02 -17.11 7.16
N MET A 30 -26.84 -18.05 6.23
CA MET A 30 -27.62 -19.30 6.17
C MET A 30 -27.20 -20.36 7.21
N ILE A 31 -25.96 -20.27 7.73
CA ILE A 31 -25.45 -21.18 8.77
C ILE A 31 -25.74 -20.63 10.18
N TRP A 32 -25.74 -19.30 10.34
CA TRP A 32 -26.14 -18.63 11.60
C TRP A 32 -27.56 -19.01 12.02
N TYR A 33 -28.51 -19.06 11.08
CA TYR A 33 -29.90 -19.40 11.36
C TYR A 33 -30.15 -20.86 11.79
N LYS A 34 -29.19 -21.79 11.61
CA LYS A 34 -29.42 -23.23 11.86
C LYS A 34 -28.58 -23.85 12.97
N TYR A 35 -27.45 -23.25 13.36
CA TYR A 35 -26.52 -23.88 14.31
C TYR A 35 -26.20 -23.06 15.56
N PHE A 36 -26.78 -21.86 15.75
CA PHE A 36 -26.72 -21.16 17.05
C PHE A 36 -27.77 -21.64 18.07
N ARG A 37 -28.53 -22.70 17.74
CA ARG A 37 -29.52 -23.32 18.64
C ARG A 37 -29.22 -24.80 18.88
N GLY A 38 -27.97 -25.10 19.23
CA GLY A 38 -27.57 -26.45 19.60
C GLY A 38 -26.12 -26.50 20.03
N ASP A 39 -25.90 -26.44 21.33
CA ASP A 39 -24.63 -26.68 22.00
C ASP A 39 -23.91 -27.91 21.47
N LYS A 40 -22.62 -27.74 21.15
CA LYS A 40 -21.51 -28.59 21.60
C LYS A 40 -20.20 -28.11 20.98
N GLU A 41 -19.45 -27.40 21.81
CA GLU A 41 -18.00 -27.41 21.78
C GLU A 41 -17.48 -28.88 21.85
N GLU A 42 -16.23 -29.08 21.41
CA GLU A 42 -15.40 -30.25 21.73
C GLU A 42 -15.74 -31.62 21.09
N GLN A 43 -15.65 -31.70 19.76
CA GLN A 43 -15.02 -32.87 19.13
C GLN A 43 -14.01 -32.38 18.11
N GLY A 44 -12.74 -32.79 18.31
CA GLY A 44 -11.55 -32.36 17.57
C GLY A 44 -11.83 -32.10 16.09
N MET A 45 -11.49 -30.90 15.64
CA MET A 45 -11.70 -30.47 14.26
C MET A 45 -10.98 -31.48 13.34
N PRO A 46 -11.64 -32.08 12.34
CA PRO A 46 -11.01 -33.07 11.47
C PRO A 46 -9.81 -32.44 10.76
N ILE A 47 -8.62 -33.00 11.00
CA ILE A 47 -7.35 -32.50 10.49
C ILE A 47 -7.12 -33.10 9.10
N ASN A 48 -6.78 -32.27 8.10
CA ASN A 48 -6.29 -32.72 6.80
C ASN A 48 -4.74 -32.78 6.84
N PRO A 49 -4.12 -33.97 6.82
CA PRO A 49 -2.65 -34.09 6.88
C PRO A 49 -1.93 -33.42 5.70
N GLU A 50 -2.53 -33.44 4.51
CA GLU A 50 -1.98 -32.76 3.33
C GLU A 50 -1.93 -31.24 3.54
N TRP A 51 -2.93 -30.68 4.22
CA TRP A 51 -2.97 -29.26 4.55
C TRP A 51 -1.89 -28.89 5.56
N GLN A 52 -1.68 -29.73 6.57
CA GLN A 52 -0.64 -29.51 7.57
C GLN A 52 0.77 -29.57 6.96
N ASN A 53 1.01 -30.53 6.06
CA ASN A 53 2.26 -30.60 5.31
C ASN A 53 2.44 -29.34 4.42
N TRP A 54 1.40 -28.95 3.68
CA TRP A 54 1.43 -27.74 2.87
C TRP A 54 1.67 -26.47 3.70
N MET A 55 1.03 -26.33 4.85
CA MET A 55 1.26 -25.22 5.79
C MET A 55 2.69 -25.21 6.34
N GLN A 56 3.32 -26.38 6.49
CA GLN A 56 4.72 -26.48 6.93
C GLN A 56 5.67 -26.07 5.80
N ASP A 57 5.44 -26.52 4.57
CA ASP A 57 6.21 -26.10 3.39
C ASP A 57 6.07 -24.59 3.15
N LEU A 58 4.86 -24.06 3.31
CA LEU A 58 4.57 -22.64 3.21
C LEU A 58 5.40 -21.79 4.18
N LYS A 59 5.73 -22.29 5.38
CA LYS A 59 6.63 -21.57 6.31
C LYS A 59 8.04 -21.43 5.74
N ASN A 60 8.54 -22.45 5.05
CA ASN A 60 9.85 -22.41 4.39
C ASN A 60 9.82 -21.43 3.19
N GLU A 61 8.76 -21.48 2.40
CA GLU A 61 8.57 -20.55 1.28
C GLU A 61 8.41 -19.11 1.75
N TRP A 62 7.72 -18.89 2.87
CA TRP A 62 7.60 -17.59 3.51
C TRP A 62 8.96 -17.01 3.90
N SER A 63 9.86 -17.82 4.45
CA SER A 63 11.23 -17.38 4.78
C SER A 63 11.98 -16.91 3.53
N ARG A 64 11.86 -17.66 2.41
CA ARG A 64 12.46 -17.28 1.11
C ARG A 64 11.85 -15.99 0.56
N TYR A 65 10.53 -15.87 0.61
CA TYR A 65 9.82 -14.66 0.22
C TYR A 65 10.25 -13.46 1.06
N ASN A 66 10.38 -13.63 2.37
CA ASN A 66 10.82 -12.56 3.25
C ASN A 66 12.25 -12.10 2.90
N ALA A 67 13.18 -13.03 2.66
CA ALA A 67 14.52 -12.67 2.20
C ALA A 67 14.50 -11.93 0.84
N TYR A 68 13.65 -12.38 -0.09
CA TYR A 68 13.45 -11.71 -1.38
C TYR A 68 12.91 -10.28 -1.21
N ILE A 69 11.83 -10.08 -0.44
CA ILE A 69 11.21 -8.75 -0.30
C ILE A 69 12.14 -7.78 0.42
N HIS A 70 12.96 -8.27 1.36
CA HIS A 70 14.01 -7.47 2.00
C HIS A 70 15.06 -7.00 0.98
N LYS A 71 15.51 -7.88 0.08
CA LYS A 71 16.47 -7.51 -0.97
C LYS A 71 15.89 -6.51 -1.96
N GLU A 72 14.68 -6.74 -2.44
CA GLU A 72 14.03 -5.83 -3.40
C GLU A 72 13.70 -4.48 -2.76
N ARG A 73 13.33 -4.45 -1.47
CA ARG A 73 13.17 -3.22 -0.71
C ARG A 73 14.45 -2.39 -0.68
N ASN A 74 15.59 -3.00 -0.44
CA ASN A 74 16.87 -2.28 -0.42
C ASN A 74 17.18 -1.65 -1.79
N LYS A 75 16.97 -2.38 -2.88
CA LYS A 75 17.12 -1.83 -4.24
C LYS A 75 16.16 -0.67 -4.51
N TRP A 76 14.91 -0.81 -4.05
CA TRP A 76 13.89 0.23 -4.20
C TRP A 76 14.33 1.52 -3.50
N PHE A 77 14.80 1.43 -2.25
CA PHE A 77 15.31 2.61 -1.53
C PHE A 77 16.57 3.19 -2.16
N GLN A 78 17.50 2.37 -2.65
CA GLN A 78 18.68 2.86 -3.40
C GLN A 78 18.26 3.70 -4.62
N LYS A 79 17.28 3.24 -5.39
CA LYS A 79 16.74 4.03 -6.51
C LYS A 79 16.07 5.33 -6.01
N LYS A 80 15.37 5.28 -4.88
CA LYS A 80 14.78 6.50 -4.28
C LYS A 80 15.81 7.49 -3.76
N GLU A 81 17.01 7.06 -3.40
CA GLU A 81 18.11 7.98 -3.14
C GLU A 81 18.46 8.79 -4.38
N GLU A 82 18.60 8.16 -5.55
CA GLU A 82 18.89 8.87 -6.80
C GLU A 82 17.76 9.84 -7.18
N GLU A 83 16.50 9.41 -7.03
CA GLU A 83 15.34 10.27 -7.26
C GLU A 83 15.27 11.45 -6.28
N PHE A 84 15.71 11.25 -5.04
CA PHE A 84 15.79 12.31 -4.03
C PHE A 84 16.83 13.37 -4.37
N HIS A 85 18.01 12.97 -4.85
CA HIS A 85 19.03 13.92 -5.29
C HIS A 85 18.53 14.78 -6.46
N LYS A 86 17.91 14.14 -7.46
CA LYS A 86 17.28 14.86 -8.58
C LYS A 86 16.18 15.79 -8.12
N PHE A 87 15.34 15.34 -7.19
CA PHE A 87 14.31 16.19 -6.58
C PHE A 87 14.93 17.44 -5.94
N ILE A 88 16.03 17.31 -5.20
CA ILE A 88 16.74 18.47 -4.63
C ILE A 88 17.27 19.40 -5.71
N GLU A 89 17.88 18.89 -6.77
CA GLU A 89 18.42 19.69 -7.88
C GLU A 89 17.31 20.45 -8.61
N ASP A 90 16.24 19.75 -8.99
CA ASP A 90 15.07 20.32 -9.64
C ASP A 90 14.38 21.36 -8.74
N PHE A 91 14.30 21.07 -7.44
CA PHE A 91 13.76 21.99 -6.43
C PHE A 91 14.59 23.27 -6.35
N GLN A 92 15.92 23.16 -6.21
CA GLN A 92 16.79 24.34 -6.13
C GLN A 92 16.66 25.18 -7.41
N PHE A 93 16.68 24.54 -8.58
CA PHE A 93 16.50 25.22 -9.85
C PHE A 93 15.14 25.93 -9.95
N LYS A 94 14.06 25.26 -9.56
CA LYS A 94 12.69 25.81 -9.53
C LYS A 94 12.61 27.11 -8.71
N TRP A 95 13.36 27.21 -7.60
CA TRP A 95 13.35 28.39 -6.72
C TRP A 95 14.36 29.48 -7.09
N MET A 96 15.22 29.27 -8.11
CA MET A 96 16.15 30.31 -8.57
C MET A 96 15.46 31.40 -9.40
N HIS A 97 14.39 31.05 -10.11
CA HIS A 97 13.62 31.97 -10.95
C HIS A 97 12.21 32.15 -10.41
N TYR A 98 11.58 33.27 -10.76
CA TYR A 98 10.16 33.41 -10.47
C TYR A 98 9.38 32.37 -11.30
N ASN A 99 8.50 31.62 -10.64
CA ASN A 99 7.59 30.69 -11.30
C ASN A 99 6.18 30.99 -10.79
N LYS A 100 5.29 31.42 -11.70
CA LYS A 100 3.91 31.79 -11.39
C LYS A 100 3.12 30.66 -10.74
N GLU A 101 3.30 29.42 -11.21
CA GLU A 101 2.65 28.22 -10.67
C GLU A 101 3.05 27.97 -9.20
N LEU A 102 4.28 28.33 -8.83
CA LEU A 102 4.86 28.11 -7.51
C LEU A 102 4.15 28.93 -6.41
N LEU A 103 3.58 30.09 -6.75
CA LEU A 103 2.89 30.97 -5.79
C LEU A 103 1.37 30.93 -5.92
N GLU A 104 0.86 30.62 -7.12
CA GLU A 104 -0.58 30.40 -7.35
C GLU A 104 -1.07 29.12 -6.66
N ASP A 105 -0.31 28.02 -6.70
CA ASP A 105 -0.63 26.76 -6.00
C ASP A 105 -0.75 26.92 -4.47
N HIS A 106 -0.17 27.99 -3.92
CA HIS A 106 -0.16 28.28 -2.49
C HIS A 106 -1.05 29.49 -2.13
N SER A 107 -1.83 30.01 -3.08
CA SER A 107 -2.82 31.09 -2.87
C SER A 107 -2.23 32.40 -2.29
N PHE A 108 -0.94 32.65 -2.50
CA PHE A 108 -0.26 33.81 -1.96
C PHE A 108 -0.26 34.97 -2.98
N ASP A 109 -1.09 35.99 -2.72
CA ASP A 109 -1.10 37.29 -3.43
C ASP A 109 0.13 38.16 -3.06
N VAL A 110 1.28 37.50 -2.86
CA VAL A 110 2.60 38.08 -2.57
C VAL A 110 3.11 38.83 -3.79
N TYR A 111 2.77 38.36 -4.99
CA TYR A 111 3.16 38.90 -6.29
C TYR A 111 3.05 40.43 -6.41
N LYS A 112 1.85 41.02 -6.35
CA LYS A 112 1.67 42.48 -6.52
C LYS A 112 2.28 43.29 -5.39
N LYS A 113 2.33 42.70 -4.19
CA LYS A 113 2.86 43.38 -2.99
C LYS A 113 4.38 43.37 -3.00
N SER A 114 5.00 42.31 -3.53
CA SER A 114 6.44 42.04 -3.50
C SER A 114 7.28 43.01 -4.33
N LEU A 115 6.72 43.58 -5.40
CA LEU A 115 7.37 44.62 -6.20
C LEU A 115 7.73 45.89 -5.41
N LYS A 116 7.01 46.15 -4.31
CA LYS A 116 7.25 47.30 -3.42
C LYS A 116 8.05 46.92 -2.16
N TRP A 117 8.50 45.67 -2.05
CA TRP A 117 9.21 45.22 -0.87
C TRP A 117 10.65 45.71 -0.89
N GLN A 118 11.11 46.18 0.27
CA GLN A 118 12.52 46.39 0.54
C GLN A 118 13.16 45.06 0.96
N ASP A 119 14.48 44.96 0.86
CA ASP A 119 15.28 43.77 1.20
C ASP A 119 14.89 43.15 2.55
N SER A 120 14.65 43.96 3.58
CA SER A 120 14.27 43.48 4.92
C SER A 120 12.96 42.69 4.96
N LYS A 121 12.03 43.00 4.05
CA LYS A 121 10.75 42.30 3.94
C LYS A 121 10.88 41.01 3.14
N TRP A 122 11.73 40.99 2.12
CA TRP A 122 12.10 39.77 1.39
C TRP A 122 12.75 38.73 2.30
N ILE A 123 13.71 39.17 3.13
CA ILE A 123 14.39 38.31 4.11
C ILE A 123 13.37 37.69 5.08
N LYS A 124 12.53 38.52 5.71
CA LYS A 124 11.50 38.03 6.65
C LYS A 124 10.51 37.06 6.02
N TRP A 125 10.20 37.24 4.73
CA TRP A 125 9.28 36.38 4.01
C TRP A 125 9.92 35.03 3.70
N ILE A 126 11.14 35.00 3.15
CA ILE A 126 11.78 33.74 2.76
C ILE A 126 12.10 32.87 3.99
N GLU A 127 12.48 33.49 5.12
CA GLU A 127 12.73 32.81 6.40
C GLU A 127 11.47 32.29 7.10
N LYS A 128 10.27 32.59 6.59
CA LYS A 128 9.01 32.16 7.21
C LYS A 128 8.09 31.48 6.22
N ASP A 129 7.44 32.30 5.39
CA ASP A 129 6.45 31.83 4.45
C ASP A 129 7.12 31.03 3.33
N GLY A 130 8.27 31.51 2.84
CA GLY A 130 9.07 30.81 1.83
C GLY A 130 9.54 29.44 2.31
N GLU A 131 10.19 29.38 3.48
CA GLU A 131 10.63 28.14 4.11
C GLU A 131 9.46 27.16 4.34
N SER A 132 8.32 27.65 4.82
CA SER A 132 7.11 26.85 5.01
C SER A 132 6.59 26.25 3.70
N ILE A 133 6.57 27.04 2.61
CA ILE A 133 6.17 26.56 1.28
C ILE A 133 7.15 25.50 0.76
N MET A 134 8.44 25.75 0.92
CA MET A 134 9.50 24.79 0.56
C MET A 134 9.37 23.48 1.33
N MET A 135 9.03 23.54 2.62
CA MET A 135 8.74 22.36 3.41
C MET A 135 7.50 21.60 2.91
N MET A 136 6.42 22.31 2.53
CA MET A 136 5.23 21.66 1.97
C MET A 136 5.54 20.89 0.68
N ASP A 137 6.42 21.40 -0.19
CA ASP A 137 6.85 20.69 -1.40
C ASP A 137 7.58 19.37 -1.06
N MET A 138 8.43 19.38 -0.03
CA MET A 138 9.08 18.17 0.47
C MET A 138 8.08 17.17 1.07
N GLU A 139 7.08 17.65 1.81
CA GLU A 139 6.04 16.78 2.37
C GLU A 139 5.19 16.12 1.28
N LYS A 140 4.79 16.88 0.25
CA LYS A 140 4.11 16.33 -0.93
C LYS A 140 4.94 15.25 -1.61
N TRP A 141 6.25 15.48 -1.76
CA TRP A 141 7.15 14.50 -2.36
C TRP A 141 7.25 13.23 -1.50
N ILE A 142 7.46 13.36 -0.18
CA ILE A 142 7.48 12.23 0.76
C ILE A 142 6.18 11.42 0.69
N ASP A 143 5.02 12.07 0.66
CA ASP A 143 3.72 11.40 0.63
C ASP A 143 3.46 10.65 -0.67
N LYS A 144 3.91 11.21 -1.80
CA LYS A 144 3.92 10.51 -3.09
C LYS A 144 4.80 9.25 -3.00
N VAL A 145 6.03 9.37 -2.52
CA VAL A 145 6.96 8.25 -2.39
C VAL A 145 6.42 7.19 -1.43
N LYS A 146 5.77 7.60 -0.34
CA LYS A 146 5.08 6.69 0.60
C LYS A 146 4.01 5.87 -0.10
N SER A 147 3.17 6.54 -0.88
CA SER A 147 2.07 5.91 -1.61
C SER A 147 2.57 4.90 -2.62
N GLU A 148 3.67 5.21 -3.31
CA GLU A 148 4.33 4.28 -4.24
C GLU A 148 4.91 3.06 -3.53
N TYR A 149 5.55 3.26 -2.37
CA TYR A 149 6.11 2.19 -1.55
C TYR A 149 5.03 1.25 -1.03
N ASP A 150 3.97 1.82 -0.46
CA ASP A 150 2.82 1.08 0.07
C ASP A 150 2.15 0.26 -1.04
N LEU A 151 1.99 0.85 -2.23
CA LEU A 151 1.40 0.17 -3.37
C LEU A 151 2.26 -0.99 -3.89
N TRP A 152 3.57 -0.79 -3.99
CA TRP A 152 4.48 -1.83 -4.44
C TRP A 152 4.45 -3.04 -3.52
N LEU A 153 4.59 -2.81 -2.20
CA LEU A 153 4.58 -3.89 -1.21
C LEU A 153 3.24 -4.61 -1.18
N LEU A 154 2.13 -3.87 -1.27
CA LEU A 154 0.80 -4.43 -1.30
C LEU A 154 0.61 -5.37 -2.51
N LYS A 155 0.99 -4.92 -3.71
CA LYS A 155 0.84 -5.70 -4.94
C LYS A 155 1.63 -7.00 -4.89
N ASP A 156 2.90 -6.92 -4.50
CA ASP A 156 3.79 -8.09 -4.45
C ASP A 156 3.26 -9.12 -3.45
N TRP A 157 2.82 -8.66 -2.28
CA TRP A 157 2.28 -9.52 -1.24
C TRP A 157 0.94 -10.16 -1.60
N GLU A 158 -0.01 -9.39 -2.15
CA GLU A 158 -1.29 -9.94 -2.62
C GLU A 158 -1.11 -10.95 -3.74
N GLN A 159 -0.19 -10.68 -4.67
CA GLN A 159 0.16 -11.62 -5.73
C GLN A 159 0.76 -12.91 -5.15
N TRP A 160 1.70 -12.80 -4.21
CA TRP A 160 2.29 -13.97 -3.57
C TRP A 160 1.25 -14.83 -2.83
N LYS A 161 0.42 -14.22 -1.98
CA LYS A 161 -0.66 -14.91 -1.26
C LYS A 161 -1.63 -15.59 -2.22
N THR A 162 -2.03 -14.88 -3.27
CA THR A 162 -2.97 -15.39 -4.28
C THR A 162 -2.37 -16.59 -4.97
N ASN A 163 -1.12 -16.53 -5.43
CA ASN A 163 -0.47 -17.66 -6.09
C ASN A 163 -0.40 -18.87 -5.16
N LYS A 164 0.00 -18.69 -3.89
CA LYS A 164 0.10 -19.81 -2.94
C LYS A 164 -1.23 -20.49 -2.66
N ILE A 165 -2.28 -19.72 -2.39
CA ILE A 165 -3.58 -20.34 -2.15
C ILE A 165 -4.17 -20.96 -3.42
N MET A 166 -3.87 -20.41 -4.59
CA MET A 166 -4.31 -20.98 -5.87
C MET A 166 -3.59 -22.28 -6.19
N ASP A 167 -2.28 -22.37 -5.95
CA ASP A 167 -1.51 -23.61 -6.11
C ASP A 167 -2.10 -24.73 -5.24
N TRP A 168 -2.52 -24.40 -4.01
CA TRP A 168 -3.23 -25.35 -3.14
C TRP A 168 -4.60 -25.78 -3.71
N LEU A 169 -5.43 -24.80 -4.09
CA LEU A 169 -6.80 -25.05 -4.56
C LEU A 169 -6.86 -25.78 -5.91
N LEU A 170 -5.89 -25.51 -6.80
CA LEU A 170 -5.82 -26.05 -8.15
C LEU A 170 -4.98 -27.33 -8.23
N SER A 171 -4.52 -27.87 -7.10
CA SER A 171 -3.89 -29.19 -7.10
C SER A 171 -4.87 -30.24 -7.64
N GLU A 172 -4.39 -31.12 -8.52
CA GLU A 172 -5.18 -32.09 -9.29
C GLU A 172 -6.18 -32.86 -8.41
N LYS A 173 -5.68 -33.39 -7.28
CA LYS A 173 -6.50 -34.10 -6.28
C LYS A 173 -7.64 -33.25 -5.68
N LYS A 174 -7.45 -31.94 -5.55
CA LYS A 174 -8.43 -31.02 -4.95
C LYS A 174 -9.46 -30.57 -5.98
N CYS A 175 -9.04 -30.32 -7.23
CA CYS A 175 -9.96 -30.04 -8.33
C CYS A 175 -10.98 -31.16 -8.51
N ASP A 176 -10.54 -32.42 -8.51
CA ASP A 176 -11.43 -33.57 -8.66
C ASP A 176 -12.39 -33.71 -7.49
N GLN A 177 -11.89 -33.54 -6.25
CA GLN A 177 -12.73 -33.54 -5.05
C GLN A 177 -13.77 -32.40 -5.06
N TYR A 178 -13.38 -31.20 -5.50
CA TYR A 178 -14.29 -30.06 -5.61
C TYR A 178 -15.37 -30.29 -6.66
N GLN A 179 -14.99 -30.74 -7.84
CA GLN A 179 -15.93 -31.04 -8.91
C GLN A 179 -16.91 -32.14 -8.49
N TYR A 180 -16.43 -33.17 -7.80
CA TYR A 180 -17.28 -34.23 -7.25
C TYR A 180 -18.35 -33.69 -6.31
N TRP A 181 -17.96 -32.93 -5.28
CA TRP A 181 -18.91 -32.42 -4.29
C TRP A 181 -19.85 -31.34 -4.85
N LEU A 182 -19.40 -30.52 -5.80
CA LEU A 182 -20.26 -29.57 -6.50
C LEU A 182 -21.29 -30.29 -7.36
N LYS A 183 -20.88 -31.29 -8.16
CA LYS A 183 -21.81 -32.10 -8.96
C LYS A 183 -22.82 -32.82 -8.07
N TRP A 184 -22.38 -33.32 -6.91
CA TRP A 184 -23.26 -33.93 -5.92
C TRP A 184 -24.29 -32.93 -5.36
N GLU A 185 -23.87 -31.70 -5.00
CA GLU A 185 -24.75 -30.65 -4.48
C GLU A 185 -25.82 -30.22 -5.51
N TYR A 186 -25.45 -30.12 -6.80
CA TYR A 186 -26.39 -29.84 -7.89
C TYR A 186 -27.34 -31.00 -8.18
N SER A 187 -26.89 -32.24 -8.05
CA SER A 187 -27.67 -33.42 -8.45
C SER A 187 -28.59 -33.96 -7.35
N ASN A 188 -28.32 -33.62 -6.08
CA ASN A 188 -29.03 -34.18 -4.91
C ASN A 188 -29.90 -33.13 -4.17
N GLU A 189 -30.68 -32.32 -4.87
CA GLU A 189 -31.66 -31.40 -4.24
C GLU A 189 -32.73 -32.12 -3.36
N LYS A 190 -32.99 -33.43 -3.58
CA LYS A 190 -34.13 -34.15 -2.94
C LYS A 190 -33.90 -35.57 -2.38
N THR A 191 -32.71 -36.16 -2.41
CA THR A 191 -32.49 -37.59 -2.01
C THR A 191 -31.25 -37.74 -1.13
N SER A 192 -31.03 -38.71 -0.23
CA SER A 192 -31.80 -39.57 0.70
C SER A 192 -30.79 -40.49 1.45
N LEU A 193 -29.52 -40.52 1.00
CA LEU A 193 -28.43 -41.30 1.61
C LEU A 193 -27.76 -40.55 2.78
N ARG A 194 -28.06 -41.00 4.01
CA ARG A 194 -27.55 -40.44 5.27
C ARG A 194 -26.01 -40.37 5.32
N LYS A 195 -25.31 -41.33 4.72
CA LYS A 195 -23.84 -41.45 4.76
C LYS A 195 -23.13 -40.39 3.91
N GLU A 196 -23.54 -40.21 2.66
CA GLU A 196 -22.95 -39.21 1.75
C GLU A 196 -23.15 -37.79 2.26
N ARG A 197 -24.32 -37.53 2.86
CA ARG A 197 -24.60 -36.24 3.51
C ARG A 197 -23.65 -35.97 4.68
N ILE A 198 -23.35 -36.98 5.49
CA ILE A 198 -22.38 -36.87 6.59
C ILE A 198 -20.98 -36.57 6.04
N ASP A 199 -20.56 -37.25 4.98
CA ASP A 199 -19.24 -37.05 4.38
C ASP A 199 -19.12 -35.69 3.68
N TRP A 200 -20.19 -35.18 3.07
CA TRP A 200 -20.27 -33.80 2.57
C TRP A 200 -20.11 -32.77 3.71
N TYR A 201 -20.82 -32.96 4.83
CA TYR A 201 -20.67 -32.09 6.00
C TYR A 201 -19.24 -32.11 6.56
N LYS A 202 -18.60 -33.28 6.62
CA LYS A 202 -17.20 -33.41 7.04
C LYS A 202 -16.28 -32.65 6.08
N TRP A 203 -16.43 -32.83 4.77
CA TRP A 203 -15.66 -32.11 3.75
C TRP A 203 -15.80 -30.60 3.92
N LYS A 204 -17.03 -30.10 4.10
CA LYS A 204 -17.31 -28.67 4.31
C LYS A 204 -16.66 -28.14 5.59
N LYS A 205 -16.71 -28.92 6.69
CA LYS A 205 -16.09 -28.55 7.97
C LYS A 205 -14.56 -28.46 7.86
N ILE A 206 -13.92 -29.40 7.14
CA ILE A 206 -12.48 -29.38 6.86
C ILE A 206 -12.11 -28.12 6.06
N ARG A 207 -12.86 -27.77 5.02
CA ARG A 207 -12.57 -26.55 4.23
C ARG A 207 -12.71 -25.28 5.05
N GLN A 208 -13.69 -25.22 5.94
CA GLN A 208 -13.84 -24.11 6.86
C GLN A 208 -12.66 -23.99 7.84
N SER A 209 -12.12 -25.12 8.32
CA SER A 209 -10.95 -25.09 9.20
C SER A 209 -9.69 -24.63 8.48
N GLU A 210 -9.43 -25.15 7.28
CA GLU A 210 -8.30 -24.73 6.43
C GLU A 210 -8.37 -23.23 6.12
N ALA A 211 -9.55 -22.73 5.71
CA ALA A 211 -9.73 -21.30 5.42
C ALA A 211 -9.48 -20.42 6.65
N LYS A 212 -9.91 -20.85 7.84
CA LYS A 212 -9.66 -20.12 9.10
C LYS A 212 -8.17 -20.12 9.45
N GLU A 213 -7.49 -21.25 9.30
CA GLU A 213 -6.07 -21.38 9.57
C GLU A 213 -5.23 -20.52 8.61
N TRP A 214 -5.55 -20.55 7.31
CA TRP A 214 -4.96 -19.67 6.31
C TRP A 214 -5.15 -18.19 6.65
N GLN A 215 -6.38 -17.78 6.94
CA GLN A 215 -6.66 -16.38 7.28
C GLN A 215 -5.95 -15.92 8.55
N LYS A 216 -5.78 -16.83 9.54
CA LYS A 216 -5.01 -16.54 10.74
C LYS A 216 -3.53 -16.34 10.39
N TRP A 217 -2.96 -17.29 9.66
CA TRP A 217 -1.57 -17.25 9.24
C TRP A 217 -1.26 -16.00 8.39
N VAL A 218 -2.11 -15.67 7.41
CA VAL A 218 -1.98 -14.46 6.59
C VAL A 218 -1.99 -13.21 7.45
N ARG A 219 -2.93 -13.08 8.40
CA ARG A 219 -3.00 -11.91 9.30
C ARG A 219 -1.75 -11.74 10.15
N GLU A 220 -1.19 -12.83 10.65
CA GLU A 220 0.06 -12.79 11.41
C GLU A 220 1.22 -12.30 10.53
N LYS A 221 1.28 -12.71 9.26
CA LYS A 221 2.31 -12.26 8.32
C LYS A 221 2.09 -10.83 7.82
N ASP A 222 0.85 -10.43 7.60
CA ASP A 222 0.46 -9.05 7.29
C ASP A 222 1.01 -8.11 8.36
N GLN A 223 0.75 -8.44 9.63
CA GLN A 223 1.18 -7.63 10.77
C GLN A 223 2.71 -7.52 10.84
N ALA A 224 3.43 -8.65 10.70
CA ALA A 224 4.89 -8.65 10.70
C ALA A 224 5.48 -7.81 9.56
N LEU A 225 4.92 -7.89 8.35
CA LEU A 225 5.37 -7.05 7.23
C LEU A 225 5.09 -5.57 7.48
N LEU A 226 3.93 -5.24 8.05
CA LEU A 226 3.56 -3.85 8.35
C LEU A 226 4.48 -3.24 9.40
N GLU A 227 4.83 -3.97 10.45
CA GLU A 227 5.76 -3.51 11.48
C GLU A 227 7.14 -3.20 10.90
N VAL A 228 7.71 -4.13 10.13
CA VAL A 228 8.99 -3.94 9.46
C VAL A 228 8.92 -2.78 8.47
N LYS A 229 7.84 -2.70 7.68
CA LYS A 229 7.61 -1.61 6.71
C LYS A 229 7.60 -0.25 7.41
N ASN A 230 6.83 -0.13 8.49
CA ASN A 230 6.65 1.13 9.21
C ASN A 230 7.96 1.59 9.87
N ALA A 231 8.71 0.67 10.47
CA ALA A 231 10.00 0.98 11.09
C ALA A 231 11.01 1.52 10.05
N ILE A 232 11.16 0.80 8.92
CA ILE A 232 12.09 1.21 7.85
C ILE A 232 11.67 2.55 7.24
N TRP A 233 10.37 2.70 6.95
CA TRP A 233 9.84 3.94 6.37
C TRP A 233 10.05 5.15 7.29
N LEU A 234 9.81 4.98 8.59
CA LEU A 234 9.96 6.07 9.56
C LEU A 234 11.41 6.57 9.60
N ASN A 235 12.37 5.65 9.70
CA ASN A 235 13.80 6.00 9.69
C ASN A 235 14.19 6.70 8.39
N TRP A 236 13.83 6.11 7.24
CA TRP A 236 14.16 6.69 5.94
C TRP A 236 13.54 8.08 5.76
N LYS A 237 12.28 8.27 6.14
CA LYS A 237 11.59 9.56 6.08
C LYS A 237 12.30 10.61 6.91
N GLU A 238 12.68 10.27 8.15
CA GLU A 238 13.35 11.18 9.06
C GLU A 238 14.74 11.57 8.53
N ASP A 239 15.50 10.59 8.05
CA ASP A 239 16.80 10.82 7.42
C ASP A 239 16.68 11.78 6.21
N LYS A 240 15.70 11.56 5.32
CA LYS A 240 15.48 12.45 4.16
C LYS A 240 15.05 13.86 4.60
N LYS A 241 14.17 13.98 5.59
CA LYS A 241 13.75 15.29 6.12
C LYS A 241 14.93 16.07 6.69
N ASN A 242 15.82 15.41 7.44
CA ASN A 242 17.01 16.04 8.02
C ASN A 242 18.01 16.50 6.96
N ILE A 243 18.25 15.68 5.93
CA ILE A 243 19.09 16.07 4.79
C ILE A 243 18.47 17.28 4.05
N PHE A 244 17.17 17.23 3.76
CA PHE A 244 16.48 18.32 3.08
C PHE A 244 16.52 19.61 3.90
N PHE A 245 16.25 19.55 5.21
CA PHE A 245 16.28 20.71 6.09
C PHE A 245 17.67 21.37 6.15
N SER A 246 18.72 20.54 6.25
CA SER A 246 20.10 21.04 6.24
C SER A 246 20.44 21.73 4.92
N MET A 247 20.04 21.14 3.80
CA MET A 247 20.20 21.73 2.46
C MET A 247 19.39 23.02 2.32
N LEU A 248 18.15 23.03 2.79
CA LEU A 248 17.20 24.15 2.71
C LEU A 248 17.74 25.38 3.44
N HIS A 249 18.26 25.19 4.65
CA HIS A 249 18.85 26.27 5.44
C HIS A 249 20.03 26.92 4.69
N HIS A 250 20.92 26.11 4.10
CA HIS A 250 22.01 26.61 3.27
C HIS A 250 21.51 27.30 2.00
N PHE A 251 20.47 26.76 1.36
CA PHE A 251 19.85 27.37 0.18
C PHE A 251 19.26 28.74 0.49
N ILE A 252 18.47 28.88 1.56
CA ILE A 252 17.85 30.15 1.97
C ILE A 252 18.93 31.19 2.31
N ASN A 253 19.96 30.82 3.08
CA ASN A 253 21.05 31.74 3.42
C ASN A 253 21.78 32.25 2.17
N ASN A 254 22.03 31.37 1.19
CA ASN A 254 22.64 31.77 -0.08
C ASN A 254 21.71 32.63 -0.95
N TRP A 255 20.42 32.30 -0.96
CA TRP A 255 19.39 33.07 -1.65
C TRP A 255 19.32 34.50 -1.09
N ILE A 256 19.43 34.65 0.23
CA ILE A 256 19.50 35.93 0.93
C ILE A 256 20.79 36.69 0.60
N ALA A 257 21.95 36.04 0.73
CA ALA A 257 23.24 36.67 0.49
C ALA A 257 23.38 37.20 -0.95
N LYS A 258 22.84 36.47 -1.93
CA LYS A 258 22.84 36.86 -3.35
C LYS A 258 21.73 37.84 -3.73
N LYS A 259 20.82 38.17 -2.80
CA LYS A 259 19.62 38.98 -3.05
C LYS A 259 18.85 38.46 -4.25
N GLN A 260 18.59 37.15 -4.28
CA GLN A 260 18.01 36.46 -5.43
C GLN A 260 16.61 36.99 -5.82
N TRP A 261 15.91 37.67 -4.91
CA TRP A 261 14.68 38.42 -5.20
C TRP A 261 14.84 39.47 -6.31
N ASN A 262 16.04 39.99 -6.58
CA ASN A 262 16.27 40.89 -7.71
C ASN A 262 16.13 40.17 -9.07
N VAL A 263 16.44 38.88 -9.12
CA VAL A 263 16.17 38.05 -10.31
C VAL A 263 14.67 37.85 -10.45
N TRP A 264 13.99 37.48 -9.36
CA TRP A 264 12.53 37.33 -9.36
C TRP A 264 11.81 38.60 -9.76
N ALA A 265 12.21 39.77 -9.24
CA ALA A 265 11.61 41.05 -9.60
C ALA A 265 11.76 41.35 -11.10
N ARG A 266 12.90 41.02 -11.71
CA ARG A 266 13.11 41.17 -13.17
C ARG A 266 12.25 40.20 -13.97
N ASP A 267 12.19 38.94 -13.57
CA ASP A 267 11.36 37.92 -14.22
C ASP A 267 9.88 38.33 -14.17
N ILE A 268 9.41 38.83 -13.02
CA ILE A 268 8.06 39.37 -12.84
C ILE A 268 7.79 40.58 -13.76
N HIS A 269 8.73 41.53 -13.85
CA HIS A 269 8.57 42.69 -14.74
C HIS A 269 8.47 42.28 -16.21
N ARG A 270 9.24 41.26 -16.63
CA ARG A 270 9.18 40.73 -17.99
C ARG A 270 7.81 40.12 -18.27
N GLU A 271 7.30 39.25 -17.40
CA GLU A 271 5.96 38.66 -17.56
C GLU A 271 4.86 39.71 -17.65
N LEU A 272 4.92 40.77 -16.83
CA LEU A 272 3.95 41.88 -16.86
C LEU A 272 4.00 42.71 -18.15
N SER A 273 5.16 42.79 -18.80
CA SER A 273 5.31 43.51 -20.07
C SER A 273 4.84 42.71 -21.28
N GLU A 274 4.67 41.40 -21.14
CA GLU A 274 4.26 40.47 -22.20
C GLU A 274 2.74 40.13 -22.16
N THR A 275 2.05 40.46 -21.06
CA THR A 275 0.57 40.39 -20.90
C THR A 275 -0.12 41.72 -21.12
#